data_AF-A0A6I8M2R3-F1
#
_entry.id   AF-A0A6I8M2R3-F1
#
_cell.length_a   1.000
_cell.length_b   1.000
_cell.length_c   1.000
_cell.angle_alpha   90.00
_cell.angle_beta   90.00
_cell.angle_gamma   90.00
#
_symmetry.space_group_name_H-M   'P 1'
#
loop_
_entity.id
_entity.type
_entity.pdbx_description
1 polymer ?
#
loop_
_entity_poly.entity_id
_entity_poly.type
_entity_poly.pdbx_seq_one_letter_code
_entity_poly.pdbx_strand_id
1 'polypeptide(L)'
;MEHAEPDTRTLERSLGEYVRAVAAAVGVPDESTTVEISDTATAYLGLPRRWLDRPDHDVMLVWSERRGWSLAVETDPAEAAVVLAYQGGGDLVPDPDAVARFVADTAAGRHTGQERPAPVAAGTRRSLAEQLRPYLRDVPEPDSPRPAGG
;
A
#
# COMPACT_ATOMS: atom_id res chain seq x y z
N MET A 1 -26.39 6.10 12.32
CA MET A 1 -24.98 6.12 12.76
C MET A 1 -24.54 4.67 12.74
N GLU A 2 -23.85 4.29 11.68
CA GLU A 2 -23.53 2.90 11.35
C GLU A 2 -22.55 2.35 12.39
N HIS A 3 -22.94 1.27 13.06
CA HIS A 3 -22.06 0.55 13.97
C HIS A 3 -21.02 -0.16 13.10
N ALA A 4 -19.91 0.51 12.78
CA ALA A 4 -18.76 -0.16 12.22
C ALA A 4 -18.44 -1.34 13.17
N GLU A 5 -18.63 -2.56 12.67
CA GLU A 5 -18.31 -3.78 13.40
C GLU A 5 -16.88 -3.63 13.97
N PRO A 6 -16.62 -4.07 15.20
CA PRO A 6 -15.31 -3.87 15.87
C PRO A 6 -14.13 -4.38 15.02
N ASP A 7 -14.37 -5.32 14.12
CA ASP A 7 -13.42 -5.81 13.13
C ASP A 7 -13.04 -4.76 12.08
N THR A 8 -13.97 -3.91 11.64
CA THR A 8 -13.76 -2.88 10.61
C THR A 8 -12.83 -1.78 11.09
N ARG A 9 -13.04 -1.25 12.31
CA ARG A 9 -12.16 -0.21 12.89
C ARG A 9 -10.76 -0.73 13.18
N THR A 10 -10.65 -1.99 13.59
CA THR A 10 -9.36 -2.63 13.83
C THR A 10 -8.62 -2.82 12.51
N LEU A 11 -9.33 -3.28 11.46
CA LEU A 11 -8.79 -3.43 10.11
C LEU A 11 -8.31 -2.09 9.56
N GLU A 12 -9.15 -1.05 9.62
CA GLU A 12 -8.83 0.31 9.16
C GLU A 12 -7.54 0.82 9.82
N ARG A 13 -7.42 0.73 11.15
CA ARG A 13 -6.20 1.12 11.87
C ARG A 13 -5.00 0.29 11.46
N SER A 14 -5.13 -1.03 11.43
CA SER A 14 -4.02 -1.93 11.09
C SER A 14 -3.52 -1.74 9.66
N LEU A 15 -4.45 -1.45 8.74
CA LEU A 15 -4.15 -1.14 7.35
C LEU A 15 -3.51 0.23 7.24
N GLY A 16 -3.99 1.23 7.99
CA GLY A 16 -3.37 2.56 8.06
C GLY A 16 -1.91 2.51 8.51
N GLU A 17 -1.60 1.78 9.60
CA GLU A 17 -0.21 1.64 10.06
C GLU A 17 0.67 0.90 9.05
N TYR A 18 0.15 -0.17 8.45
CA TYR A 18 0.87 -0.88 7.40
C TYR A 18 1.16 0.01 6.18
N VAL A 19 0.16 0.76 5.71
CA VAL A 19 0.31 1.67 4.57
C VAL A 19 1.30 2.79 4.89
N ARG A 20 1.36 3.27 6.15
CA ARG A 20 2.39 4.21 6.62
C ARG A 20 3.79 3.59 6.61
N ALA A 21 3.93 2.34 7.05
CA ALA A 21 5.21 1.63 6.97
C ALA A 21 5.67 1.47 5.50
N VAL A 22 4.73 1.17 4.59
CA VAL A 22 4.99 1.14 3.15
C VAL A 22 5.38 2.53 2.63
N ALA A 23 4.69 3.58 3.04
CA ALA A 23 5.04 4.95 2.67
C ALA A 23 6.46 5.34 3.11
N ALA A 24 6.83 5.02 4.34
CA ALA A 24 8.18 5.23 4.86
C ALA A 24 9.23 4.45 4.06
N ALA A 25 8.96 3.18 3.72
CA ALA A 25 9.87 2.34 2.94
C ALA A 25 10.03 2.85 1.48
N VAL A 26 8.96 3.35 0.87
CA VAL A 26 8.97 3.94 -0.48
C VAL A 26 9.59 5.34 -0.47
N GLY A 27 9.56 6.03 0.68
CA GLY A 27 10.08 7.38 0.87
C GLY A 27 9.08 8.47 0.49
N VAL A 28 7.79 8.25 0.73
CA VAL A 28 6.72 9.24 0.50
C VAL A 28 6.15 9.75 1.83
N PRO A 29 5.58 10.97 1.84
CA PRO A 29 4.95 11.51 3.04
C PRO A 29 3.75 10.66 3.47
N ASP A 30 3.51 10.57 4.77
CA ASP A 30 2.34 9.87 5.31
C ASP A 30 1.01 10.53 4.88
N GLU A 31 1.00 11.82 4.57
CA GLU A 31 -0.17 12.52 4.02
C GLU A 31 -0.52 12.08 2.60
N SER A 32 0.39 11.39 1.91
CA SER A 32 0.15 10.84 0.57
C SER A 32 -0.56 9.48 0.59
N THR A 33 -1.04 9.05 1.76
CA THR A 33 -1.72 7.77 1.96
C THR A 33 -3.19 7.95 2.30
N THR A 34 -4.04 7.17 1.65
CA THR A 34 -5.49 7.15 1.87
C THR A 34 -5.93 5.71 2.06
N VAL A 35 -6.72 5.46 3.11
CA VAL A 35 -7.33 4.15 3.37
C VAL A 35 -8.84 4.33 3.29
N GLU A 36 -9.51 3.43 2.58
CA GLU A 36 -10.97 3.41 2.46
C GLU A 36 -11.49 2.01 2.79
N ILE A 37 -12.44 1.94 3.71
CA ILE A 37 -13.14 0.70 4.06
C ILE A 37 -14.63 0.87 3.70
N SER A 38 -15.02 0.29 2.58
CA SER A 38 -16.42 0.28 2.10
C SER A 38 -16.92 -1.17 2.02
N ASP A 39 -17.48 -1.59 0.87
CA ASP A 39 -17.75 -3.01 0.57
C ASP A 39 -16.45 -3.83 0.52
N THR A 40 -15.35 -3.17 0.13
CA THR A 40 -13.99 -3.73 0.22
C THR A 40 -13.03 -2.76 0.89
N ALA A 41 -12.01 -3.30 1.55
CA ALA A 41 -10.86 -2.55 2.05
C ALA A 41 -9.89 -2.25 0.91
N THR A 42 -9.60 -0.96 0.72
CA THR A 42 -8.66 -0.44 -0.27
C THR A 42 -7.74 0.60 0.37
N ALA A 43 -6.52 0.70 -0.16
CA ALA A 43 -5.61 1.77 0.19
C ALA A 43 -4.94 2.33 -1.05
N TYR A 44 -4.61 3.61 -1.00
CA TYR A 44 -4.01 4.36 -2.09
C TYR A 44 -2.81 5.11 -1.53
N LEU A 45 -1.73 5.12 -2.29
CA LEU A 45 -0.51 5.83 -1.93
C LEU A 45 -0.01 6.56 -3.18
N GLY A 46 -0.02 7.89 -3.13
CA GLY A 46 0.49 8.73 -4.21
C GLY A 46 2.02 8.71 -4.24
N LEU A 47 2.60 8.46 -5.41
CA LEU A 47 4.05 8.46 -5.59
C LEU A 47 4.50 9.79 -6.24
N PRO A 48 5.45 10.52 -5.63
CA PRO A 48 5.92 11.81 -6.16
C PRO A 48 6.85 11.66 -7.37
N ARG A 49 7.18 10.43 -7.79
CA ARG A 49 8.16 10.19 -8.85
C ARG A 49 7.51 10.27 -10.22
N ARG A 50 8.02 11.20 -11.04
CA ARG A 50 7.87 11.19 -12.50
C ARG A 50 8.53 9.94 -13.04
N TRP A 51 7.74 9.06 -13.64
CA TRP A 51 8.27 7.84 -14.26
C TRP A 51 8.91 8.19 -15.59
N LEU A 52 10.08 7.60 -15.87
CA LEU A 52 10.85 7.88 -17.09
C LEU A 52 10.04 7.60 -18.37
N ASP A 53 9.21 6.57 -18.35
CA ASP A 53 8.31 6.23 -19.46
C ASP A 53 7.05 7.12 -19.53
N ARG A 54 6.67 7.80 -18.45
CA ARG A 54 5.48 8.67 -18.36
C ARG A 54 5.71 9.87 -17.42
N PRO A 55 6.42 10.91 -17.88
CA PRO A 55 6.78 12.07 -17.05
C PRO A 55 5.61 13.03 -16.76
N ASP A 56 4.47 12.82 -17.42
CA ASP A 56 3.24 13.64 -17.35
C ASP A 56 2.12 13.00 -16.51
N HIS A 57 2.33 11.79 -15.99
CA HIS A 57 1.32 11.13 -15.19
C HIS A 57 1.84 10.80 -13.79
N ASP A 58 1.05 11.17 -12.80
CA ASP A 58 1.24 10.74 -11.43
C ASP A 58 0.98 9.23 -11.33
N VAL A 59 1.80 8.56 -10.54
CA VAL A 59 1.67 7.12 -10.31
C VAL A 59 1.19 6.92 -8.89
N MET A 60 0.23 6.02 -8.72
CA MET A 60 -0.29 5.63 -7.44
C MET A 60 -0.10 4.14 -7.20
N LEU A 61 0.21 3.80 -5.97
CA LEU A 61 0.20 2.44 -5.50
C LEU A 61 -1.17 2.16 -4.86
N VAL A 62 -1.87 1.16 -5.39
CA VAL A 62 -3.22 0.78 -5.01
C VAL A 62 -3.20 -0.60 -4.39
N TRP A 63 -3.66 -0.69 -3.15
CA TRP A 63 -3.89 -1.94 -2.44
C TRP A 63 -5.37 -2.29 -2.43
N SER A 64 -5.69 -3.57 -2.61
CA SER A 64 -7.04 -4.10 -2.40
C SER A 64 -6.98 -5.44 -1.70
N GLU A 65 -7.91 -5.69 -0.78
CA GLU A 65 -8.03 -6.98 -0.10
C GLU A 65 -8.22 -8.20 -1.03
N ARG A 66 -8.60 -7.98 -2.31
CA ARG A 66 -8.79 -9.04 -3.31
C ARG A 66 -7.57 -9.33 -4.18
N ARG A 67 -6.69 -8.34 -4.33
CA ARG A 67 -5.60 -8.37 -5.33
C ARG A 67 -4.23 -8.00 -4.77
N GLY A 68 -4.15 -7.53 -3.53
CA GLY A 68 -2.94 -7.02 -2.91
C GLY A 68 -2.53 -5.67 -3.53
N TRP A 69 -1.22 -5.41 -3.54
CA TRP A 69 -0.65 -4.20 -4.11
C TRP A 69 -0.55 -4.25 -5.63
N SER A 70 -0.90 -3.13 -6.23
CA SER A 70 -0.82 -2.88 -7.66
C SER A 70 -0.36 -1.46 -7.90
N LEU A 71 0.38 -1.26 -8.97
CA LEU A 71 0.95 0.02 -9.35
C LEU A 71 0.16 0.53 -10.54
N ALA A 72 -0.51 1.66 -10.36
CA ALA A 72 -1.42 2.22 -11.34
C ALA A 72 -1.04 3.66 -11.66
N VAL A 73 -1.34 4.08 -12.87
CA VAL A 73 -1.22 5.49 -13.27
C VAL A 73 -2.50 6.20 -12.87
N GLU A 74 -2.35 7.36 -12.21
CA GLU A 74 -3.44 8.30 -12.04
C GLU A 74 -3.89 8.78 -13.42
N THR A 75 -5.11 8.41 -13.76
CA THR A 75 -5.83 8.93 -14.91
C THR A 75 -6.75 10.05 -14.46
N ASP A 76 -7.41 10.70 -15.42
CA ASP A 76 -8.50 11.63 -15.11
C ASP A 76 -9.50 10.96 -14.14
N PRO A 77 -10.07 11.69 -13.15
CA PRO A 77 -11.04 11.14 -12.22
C PRO A 77 -12.29 10.54 -12.88
N ALA A 78 -12.57 10.88 -14.15
CA ALA A 78 -13.62 10.24 -14.94
C ALA A 78 -13.20 8.90 -15.58
N GLU A 79 -11.91 8.56 -15.54
CA GLU A 79 -11.32 7.37 -16.15
C GLU A 79 -10.81 6.38 -15.09
N ALA A 80 -10.82 5.10 -15.42
CA ALA A 80 -10.28 4.07 -14.54
C ALA A 80 -8.74 4.11 -14.56
N ALA A 81 -8.13 4.17 -13.37
CA ALA A 81 -6.68 4.10 -13.22
C ALA A 81 -6.10 2.91 -13.98
N VAL A 82 -5.06 3.16 -14.78
CA VAL A 82 -4.44 2.12 -15.61
C VAL A 82 -3.40 1.38 -14.77
N VAL A 83 -3.69 0.13 -14.43
CA VAL A 83 -2.74 -0.73 -13.70
C VAL A 83 -1.58 -1.11 -14.62
N LEU A 84 -0.36 -0.77 -14.19
CA LEU A 84 0.89 -1.07 -14.88
C LEU A 84 1.45 -2.43 -14.48
N ALA A 85 1.35 -2.75 -13.19
CA ALA A 85 1.94 -3.96 -12.62
C ALA A 85 1.20 -4.35 -11.35
N TYR A 86 1.07 -5.65 -11.14
CA TYR A 86 0.67 -6.18 -9.85
C TYR A 86 1.88 -6.76 -9.12
N GLN A 87 1.93 -6.57 -7.81
CA GLN A 87 2.89 -7.29 -6.98
C GLN A 87 2.53 -8.78 -7.01
N GLY A 88 3.45 -9.59 -7.55
CA GLY A 88 3.26 -11.04 -7.64
C GLY A 88 3.38 -11.74 -6.27
N GLY A 89 2.94 -13.00 -6.20
CA GLY A 89 3.19 -13.88 -5.05
C GLY A 89 1.96 -14.27 -4.22
N GLY A 90 0.78 -13.73 -4.52
CA GLY A 90 -0.45 -14.08 -3.80
C GLY A 90 -0.50 -13.63 -2.34
N ASP A 91 0.52 -12.88 -1.90
CA ASP A 91 0.57 -12.25 -0.60
C ASP A 91 -0.20 -10.93 -0.64
N LEU A 92 -1.17 -10.80 0.26
CA LEU A 92 -1.96 -9.58 0.40
C LEU A 92 -1.22 -8.55 1.26
N VAL A 93 -0.33 -8.95 2.15
CA VAL A 93 0.38 -8.06 3.09
C VAL A 93 1.88 -8.35 3.03
N PRO A 94 2.53 -8.12 1.88
CA PRO A 94 3.96 -8.30 1.75
C PRO A 94 4.74 -7.33 2.64
N ASP A 95 6.02 -7.59 2.83
CA ASP A 95 6.91 -6.71 3.58
C ASP A 95 7.02 -5.30 2.94
N PRO A 96 6.99 -4.19 3.70
CA PRO A 96 7.13 -2.84 3.17
C PRO A 96 8.34 -2.63 2.27
N ASP A 97 9.49 -3.24 2.61
CA ASP A 97 10.70 -3.17 1.80
C ASP A 97 10.53 -3.90 0.45
N ALA A 98 9.75 -4.98 0.42
CA ALA A 98 9.43 -5.69 -0.80
C ALA A 98 8.53 -4.84 -1.72
N VAL A 99 7.58 -4.09 -1.15
CA VAL A 99 6.74 -3.14 -1.89
C VAL A 99 7.58 -1.99 -2.46
N ALA A 100 8.46 -1.40 -1.64
CA ALA A 100 9.36 -0.34 -2.07
C ALA A 100 10.29 -0.79 -3.21
N ARG A 101 10.85 -2.01 -3.10
CA ARG A 101 11.64 -2.61 -4.17
C ARG A 101 10.83 -2.83 -5.44
N PHE A 102 9.60 -3.32 -5.33
CA PHE A 102 8.70 -3.50 -6.47
C PHE A 102 8.42 -2.17 -7.19
N VAL A 103 8.17 -1.08 -6.45
CA VAL A 103 8.00 0.25 -7.01
C VAL A 103 9.28 0.71 -7.71
N ALA A 104 10.44 0.55 -7.08
CA ALA A 104 11.72 0.96 -7.64
C ALA A 104 12.11 0.17 -8.89
N ASP A 105 11.89 -1.14 -8.92
CA ASP A 105 12.18 -2.00 -10.07
C ASP A 105 11.22 -1.70 -11.24
N THR A 106 9.92 -1.50 -10.96
CA THR A 106 8.95 -1.13 -11.99
C THR A 106 9.25 0.27 -12.57
N ALA A 107 9.58 1.25 -11.71
CA ALA A 107 9.98 2.59 -12.14
C ALA A 107 11.30 2.60 -12.94
N ALA A 108 12.16 1.58 -12.76
CA ALA A 108 13.40 1.40 -13.52
C ALA A 108 13.19 0.64 -14.85
N GLY A 109 11.95 0.33 -15.24
CA GLY A 109 11.65 -0.47 -16.45
C GLY A 109 12.08 -1.93 -16.34
N ARG A 110 12.48 -2.38 -15.14
CA ARG A 110 12.75 -3.79 -14.86
C ARG A 110 11.39 -4.44 -14.61
N HIS A 111 10.72 -4.85 -15.67
CA HIS A 111 9.38 -5.45 -15.61
C HIS A 111 9.36 -6.67 -14.66
N THR A 112 9.03 -6.45 -13.39
CA THR A 112 8.80 -7.48 -12.36
C THR A 112 7.32 -7.73 -12.11
N GLY A 113 6.43 -6.96 -12.75
CA GLY A 113 4.98 -7.06 -12.63
C GLY A 113 4.36 -8.13 -13.51
N GLN A 114 3.34 -8.81 -13.00
CA GLN A 114 2.46 -9.66 -13.82
C GLN A 114 1.39 -8.78 -14.48
N GLU A 115 1.12 -8.98 -15.78
CA GLU A 115 0.14 -8.20 -16.55
C GLU A 115 -1.30 -8.37 -16.02
N ARG A 116 -1.59 -9.50 -15.36
CA ARG A 116 -2.86 -9.74 -14.66
C ARG A 116 -2.76 -10.96 -13.74
N PRO A 117 -2.52 -10.81 -12.44
CA PRO A 117 -2.57 -11.93 -11.52
C PRO A 117 -4.02 -12.44 -11.44
N ALA A 118 -4.16 -13.75 -11.26
CA ALA A 118 -5.43 -14.31 -10.83
C ALA A 118 -5.86 -13.61 -9.53
N PRO A 119 -7.18 -13.38 -9.31
CA PRO A 119 -7.66 -12.89 -8.03
C PRO A 119 -7.10 -13.81 -6.94
N VAL A 120 -6.47 -13.23 -5.91
CA VAL A 120 -6.11 -14.01 -4.73
C VAL A 120 -7.44 -14.44 -4.12
N ALA A 121 -7.55 -15.70 -3.70
CA ALA A 121 -8.72 -16.16 -2.96
C ALA A 121 -8.88 -15.21 -1.77
N ALA A 122 -9.92 -14.37 -1.79
CA ALA A 122 -10.12 -13.32 -0.81
C ALA A 122 -10.11 -13.97 0.58
N GLY A 123 -9.02 -13.77 1.32
CA GLY A 123 -8.99 -14.14 2.72
C GLY A 123 -10.12 -13.40 3.43
N THR A 124 -10.70 -14.00 4.47
CA THR A 124 -11.68 -13.27 5.27
C THR A 124 -11.01 -12.02 5.87
N ARG A 125 -11.74 -10.91 6.04
CA ARG A 125 -11.24 -9.69 6.73
C ARG A 125 -10.52 -9.97 8.04
N ARG A 126 -10.92 -11.04 8.74
CA ARG A 126 -10.24 -11.58 9.92
C ARG A 126 -8.80 -12.03 9.64
N SER A 127 -8.55 -12.78 8.58
CA SER A 127 -7.21 -13.23 8.19
C SER A 127 -6.33 -12.05 7.78
N LEU A 128 -6.91 -11.02 7.15
CA LEU A 128 -6.21 -9.76 6.87
C LEU A 128 -5.83 -9.03 8.15
N ALA A 129 -6.77 -8.89 9.09
CA ALA A 129 -6.48 -8.31 10.38
C ALA A 129 -5.40 -9.10 11.14
N GLU A 130 -5.39 -10.44 11.04
CA GLU A 130 -4.34 -11.28 11.61
C GLU A 130 -2.97 -11.08 10.94
N GLN A 131 -2.92 -10.90 9.61
CA GLN A 131 -1.68 -10.57 8.90
C GLN A 131 -1.17 -9.15 9.21
N LEU A 132 -2.06 -8.20 9.45
CA LEU A 132 -1.72 -6.80 9.76
C LEU A 132 -1.45 -6.56 11.25
N ARG A 133 -1.72 -7.54 12.13
CA ARG A 133 -1.45 -7.46 13.58
C ARG A 133 -0.02 -7.04 13.95
N PRO A 134 1.05 -7.46 13.24
CA PRO A 134 2.41 -6.99 13.53
C PRO A 134 2.53 -5.46 13.44
N TYR A 135 1.89 -4.84 12.46
CA TYR A 135 1.93 -3.38 12.23
C TYR A 135 1.08 -2.59 13.23
N LEU A 136 0.05 -3.20 13.84
CA LEU A 136 -0.67 -2.58 14.96
C LEU A 136 0.21 -2.34 16.20
N ARG A 137 1.33 -3.07 16.33
CA ARG A 137 2.26 -2.95 17.45
C ARG A 137 3.49 -2.10 17.14
N ASP A 138 3.74 -1.82 15.88
CA ASP A 138 4.98 -1.21 15.41
C ASP A 138 4.68 0.17 14.82
N VAL A 139 4.42 1.13 15.70
CA VAL A 139 5.04 2.44 15.48
C VAL A 139 6.41 2.29 16.11
N PRO A 140 7.50 2.10 15.34
CA PRO A 140 8.80 2.43 15.87
C PRO A 140 8.75 3.94 16.12
N GLU A 141 8.74 4.34 17.39
CA GLU A 141 8.99 5.74 17.71
C GLU A 141 10.26 6.15 16.95
N PRO A 142 10.24 7.23 16.14
CA PRO A 142 11.43 7.66 15.45
C PRO A 142 12.53 7.85 16.49
N ASP A 143 13.64 7.16 16.27
CA ASP A 143 14.83 7.09 17.11
C ASP A 143 15.08 8.45 17.78
N SER A 144 14.71 8.55 19.06
CA SER A 144 14.98 9.76 19.83
C SER A 144 16.50 9.92 19.86
N PRO A 145 17.06 11.05 19.40
CA PRO A 145 18.50 11.24 19.41
C PRO A 145 18.98 11.14 20.86
N ARG A 146 19.85 10.15 21.13
CA ARG A 146 20.54 10.02 22.43
C ARG A 146 21.13 11.38 22.82
N PRO A 147 20.91 11.88 24.04
CA PRO A 147 21.62 13.07 24.50
C PRO A 147 23.11 12.73 24.59
N ALA A 148 23.89 13.35 23.70
CA ALA A 148 25.33 13.41 23.83
C ALA A 148 25.67 14.43 24.91
N GLY A 149 26.21 13.96 26.04
CA GLY A 149 27.16 14.71 26.85
C GLY A 149 26.59 15.59 27.96
N GLY A 150 27.11 15.33 29.15
CA GLY A 150 27.03 16.14 30.36
C GLY A 150 27.82 15.46 31.47
#